data_AF-A0AA89BL79-F1
#
_entry.id   AF-A0AA89BL79-F1
#
_cell.length_a   1.000
_cell.length_b   1.000
_cell.length_c   1.000
_cell.angle_alpha   90.00
_cell.angle_beta   90.00
_cell.angle_gamma   90.00
#
_symmetry.space_group_name_H-M   'P 1'
#
loop_
_entity.id
_entity.type
_entity.pdbx_description
1 polymer ?
#
loop_
_entity_poly.entity_id
_entity_poly.type
_entity_poly.pdbx_seq_one_letter_code
_entity_poly.pdbx_strand_id
1 'polypeptide(L)'
;MITSDNEDDRILQDNQNPPKSTPNPDIGVADAVSLLKSMLDNQFASLSQQLISEQKSNAQSLNKKLKESTSIKLKGEGNKVQFLFNEEILQDLDNLSDSLKGDKASIKSIRDIKAKLTKRNKLIRIADASPGGWRTVNEYECNDYASDSDDDRKIRSAENRALRAKRGRGNNRPVPYKVPSAAAGSAAQLTNAYHSTTTSSNFRPQHTYSGFRRTPQPTDVCFRCFQTGHWKSRCPLNQQTGASQANK
;
A
#
# COMPACT_ATOMS: atom_id res chain seq x y z
N MET A 1 112.44 -0.75 -76.03
CA MET A 1 112.21 0.18 -74.89
C MET A 1 110.70 0.39 -74.81
N ILE A 2 110.01 -0.37 -73.94
CA ILE A 2 109.49 -0.03 -72.60
C ILE A 2 107.95 0.17 -72.68
N THR A 3 107.28 -0.58 -71.79
CA THR A 3 105.87 -0.79 -71.36
C THR A 3 105.15 0.48 -70.83
N SER A 4 103.89 0.60 -70.39
CA SER A 4 102.56 -0.10 -70.42
C SER A 4 101.57 0.81 -69.62
N ASP A 5 100.26 0.51 -69.67
CA ASP A 5 99.21 0.64 -68.62
C ASP A 5 98.17 1.80 -68.56
N ASN A 6 96.90 1.36 -68.72
CA ASN A 6 95.65 1.53 -67.94
C ASN A 6 94.75 2.80 -67.90
N GLU A 7 93.45 2.46 -67.74
CA GLU A 7 92.18 3.22 -67.75
C GLU A 7 91.99 4.31 -66.67
N ASP A 8 91.13 5.29 -66.95
CA ASP A 8 89.85 5.58 -66.25
C ASP A 8 89.38 7.06 -66.41
N ASP A 9 88.04 7.23 -66.39
CA ASP A 9 87.27 8.39 -65.87
C ASP A 9 87.21 9.77 -66.60
N ARG A 10 86.01 10.17 -67.10
CA ARG A 10 85.14 11.25 -66.52
C ARG A 10 83.97 11.78 -67.40
N ILE A 11 82.74 11.52 -66.90
CA ILE A 11 81.57 12.41 -66.60
C ILE A 11 81.29 13.71 -67.41
N LEU A 12 80.02 13.86 -67.86
CA LEU A 12 79.03 14.96 -67.59
C LEU A 12 78.21 15.39 -68.83
N GLN A 13 76.95 14.94 -68.92
CA GLN A 13 75.88 15.76 -69.49
C GLN A 13 74.71 15.80 -68.51
N ASP A 14 74.41 17.02 -68.10
CA ASP A 14 73.47 17.39 -67.05
C ASP A 14 72.03 17.50 -67.58
N ASN A 15 71.13 17.34 -66.64
CA ASN A 15 69.67 17.34 -66.68
C ASN A 15 69.04 18.58 -67.33
N GLN A 16 67.88 18.38 -67.96
CA GLN A 16 66.58 18.88 -67.44
C GLN A 16 65.42 18.49 -68.37
N ASN A 17 64.63 17.51 -67.94
CA ASN A 17 63.25 17.25 -68.40
C ASN A 17 62.28 17.69 -67.28
N PRO A 18 61.05 18.14 -67.61
CA PRO A 18 60.11 18.70 -66.64
C PRO A 18 59.59 17.65 -65.64
N PRO A 19 59.13 18.06 -64.44
CA PRO A 19 58.72 17.16 -63.38
C PRO A 19 57.45 16.38 -63.78
N LYS A 20 57.53 15.05 -63.63
CA LYS A 20 56.40 14.12 -63.73
C LYS A 20 55.30 14.53 -62.76
N SER A 21 54.10 14.75 -63.27
CA SER A 21 52.86 14.79 -62.50
C SER A 21 52.66 13.47 -61.76
N THR A 22 52.55 13.54 -60.45
CA THR A 22 52.13 12.41 -59.60
C THR A 22 50.70 11.99 -59.94
N PRO A 23 50.37 10.69 -59.99
CA PRO A 23 48.99 10.25 -60.22
C PRO A 23 48.15 10.52 -58.97
N ASN A 24 46.99 11.16 -59.14
CA ASN A 24 45.94 11.17 -58.11
C ASN A 24 45.51 9.72 -57.83
N PRO A 25 45.23 9.34 -56.57
CA PRO A 25 44.64 8.05 -56.28
C PRO A 25 43.21 8.04 -56.84
N ASP A 26 42.97 7.28 -57.91
CA ASP A 26 41.63 6.93 -58.38
C ASP A 26 40.93 6.13 -57.28
N ILE A 27 40.13 6.81 -56.46
CA ILE A 27 39.22 6.17 -55.52
C ILE A 27 38.22 5.39 -56.38
N GLY A 28 38.38 4.07 -56.41
CA GLY A 28 37.53 3.20 -57.22
C GLY A 28 36.07 3.39 -56.87
N VAL A 29 35.18 3.31 -57.86
CA VAL A 29 33.73 3.44 -57.68
C VAL A 29 33.21 2.52 -56.56
N ALA A 30 33.81 1.34 -56.39
CA ALA A 30 33.50 0.40 -55.31
C ALA A 30 33.83 0.94 -53.89
N ASP A 31 34.93 1.67 -53.73
CA ASP A 31 35.33 2.30 -52.46
C ASP A 31 34.41 3.47 -52.13
N ALA A 32 34.04 4.28 -53.13
CA ALA A 32 33.06 5.36 -52.97
C ALA A 32 31.68 4.84 -52.57
N VAL A 33 31.22 3.73 -53.18
CA VAL A 33 29.96 3.07 -52.83
C VAL A 33 30.03 2.45 -51.43
N SER A 34 31.16 1.88 -51.04
CA SER A 34 31.37 1.32 -49.69
C SER A 34 31.38 2.40 -48.63
N LEU A 35 32.00 3.55 -48.90
CA LEU A 35 31.97 4.73 -48.04
C LEU A 35 30.52 5.23 -47.88
N LEU A 36 29.79 5.37 -48.99
CA LEU A 36 28.40 5.80 -48.97
C LEU A 36 27.51 4.83 -48.18
N LYS A 37 27.69 3.51 -48.36
CA LYS A 37 26.99 2.50 -47.56
C LYS A 37 27.28 2.66 -46.06
N SER A 38 28.55 2.85 -45.68
CA SER A 38 28.92 3.05 -44.27
C SER A 38 28.31 4.32 -43.69
N MET A 39 28.27 5.40 -44.46
CA MET A 39 27.63 6.66 -44.05
C MET A 39 26.12 6.47 -43.85
N LEU A 40 25.45 5.77 -44.77
CA LEU A 40 24.02 5.46 -44.66
C LEU A 40 23.72 4.55 -43.46
N ASP A 41 24.52 3.51 -43.25
CA ASP A 41 24.37 2.60 -42.11
C ASP A 41 24.57 3.36 -40.78
N ASN A 42 25.57 4.24 -40.70
CA ASN A 42 25.81 5.09 -39.53
C ASN A 42 24.67 6.09 -39.29
N GLN A 43 24.16 6.73 -40.34
CA GLN A 43 23.03 7.66 -40.23
C GLN A 43 21.75 6.93 -39.81
N PHE A 44 21.50 5.74 -40.35
CA PHE A 44 20.37 4.93 -39.96
C PHE A 44 20.47 4.47 -38.50
N ALA A 45 21.67 4.05 -38.06
CA ALA A 45 21.92 3.70 -36.67
C ALA A 45 21.69 4.91 -35.74
N SER A 46 22.18 6.10 -36.11
CA SER A 46 21.98 7.33 -35.36
C SER A 46 20.50 7.70 -35.25
N LEU A 47 19.76 7.66 -36.37
CA LEU A 47 18.32 7.95 -36.39
C LEU A 47 17.52 6.93 -35.57
N SER A 48 17.87 5.65 -35.67
CA SER A 48 17.25 4.58 -34.88
C SER A 48 17.47 4.80 -33.37
N GLN A 49 18.70 5.11 -32.96
CA GLN A 49 19.01 5.43 -31.57
C GLN A 49 18.26 6.67 -31.08
N GLN A 50 18.19 7.72 -31.90
CA GLN A 50 17.46 8.94 -31.57
C GLN A 50 15.97 8.67 -31.37
N LEU A 51 15.33 7.92 -32.28
CA LEU A 51 13.93 7.51 -32.15
C LEU A 51 13.68 6.70 -30.86
N ILE A 52 14.54 5.73 -30.54
CA ILE A 52 14.42 4.94 -29.31
C ILE A 52 14.53 5.85 -28.07
N SER A 53 15.49 6.78 -28.07
CA SER A 53 15.70 7.70 -26.96
C SER A 53 14.51 8.65 -26.77
N GLU A 54 13.95 9.16 -27.86
CA GLU A 54 12.81 10.07 -27.84
C GLU A 54 11.54 9.35 -27.38
N GLN A 55 11.29 8.14 -27.90
CA GLN A 55 10.20 7.28 -27.44
C GLN A 55 10.31 6.96 -25.95
N LYS A 56 11.51 6.65 -25.45
CA LYS A 56 11.75 6.39 -24.02
C LYS A 56 11.45 7.64 -23.18
N SER A 57 11.90 8.82 -23.61
CA SER A 57 11.64 10.07 -22.89
C SER A 57 10.14 10.44 -22.88
N ASN A 58 9.46 10.26 -24.00
CA ASN A 58 8.03 10.52 -24.15
C ASN A 58 7.21 9.55 -23.28
N ALA A 59 7.55 8.26 -23.28
CA ALA A 59 6.93 7.27 -22.42
C ALA A 59 7.16 7.60 -20.92
N GLN A 60 8.35 8.04 -20.53
CA GLN A 60 8.64 8.46 -19.16
C GLN A 60 7.82 9.68 -18.74
N SER A 61 7.71 10.70 -19.61
CA SER A 61 6.94 11.91 -19.30
C SER A 61 5.44 11.64 -19.18
N LEU A 62 4.87 10.78 -20.04
CA LEU A 62 3.48 10.34 -19.95
C LEU A 62 3.22 9.54 -18.67
N ASN A 63 4.13 8.62 -18.32
CA ASN A 63 4.04 7.88 -17.06
C ASN A 63 4.10 8.82 -15.86
N LYS A 64 4.97 9.83 -15.86
CA LYS A 64 5.03 10.84 -14.79
C LYS A 64 3.70 11.58 -14.63
N LYS A 65 3.10 12.03 -15.74
CA LYS A 65 1.78 12.71 -15.74
C LYS A 65 0.65 11.80 -15.25
N LEU A 66 0.63 10.53 -15.67
CA LEU A 66 -0.36 9.55 -15.20
C LEU A 66 -0.22 9.26 -13.71
N LYS A 67 1.02 9.10 -13.22
CA LYS A 67 1.33 8.93 -11.79
C LYS A 67 0.92 10.15 -10.97
N GLU A 68 1.18 11.35 -11.49
CA GLU A 68 0.75 12.59 -10.84
C GLU A 68 -0.78 12.66 -10.73
N SER A 69 -1.50 12.33 -11.80
CA SER A 69 -2.98 12.27 -11.80
C SER A 69 -3.56 11.23 -10.82
N THR A 70 -2.85 10.13 -10.57
CA THR A 70 -3.24 9.13 -9.56
C THR A 70 -2.85 9.56 -8.15
N SER A 71 -1.73 10.26 -7.97
CA SER A 71 -1.30 10.84 -6.70
C SER A 71 -2.16 12.01 -6.23
N ILE A 72 -2.76 12.77 -7.14
CA ILE A 72 -3.72 13.86 -6.86
C ILE A 72 -4.98 13.32 -6.14
N LYS A 73 -5.24 12.01 -6.20
CA LYS A 73 -6.36 11.38 -5.48
C LYS A 73 -6.05 11.13 -4.00
N LEU A 74 -4.79 11.19 -3.57
CA LEU A 74 -4.43 11.01 -2.17
C LEU A 74 -4.69 12.31 -1.40
N LYS A 75 -5.48 12.23 -0.34
CA LYS A 75 -5.91 13.35 0.50
C LYS A 75 -4.88 13.74 1.56
N GLY A 76 -4.14 12.76 2.10
CA GLY A 76 -3.13 12.98 3.12
C GLY A 76 -1.77 13.32 2.52
N GLU A 77 -1.24 14.50 2.82
CA GLU A 77 0.05 14.96 2.28
C GLU A 77 1.21 14.00 2.63
N GLY A 78 1.26 13.50 3.87
CA GLY A 78 2.27 12.50 4.27
C GLY A 78 2.17 11.18 3.49
N ASN A 79 0.95 10.72 3.21
CA ASN A 79 0.71 9.52 2.41
C ASN A 79 1.13 9.73 0.95
N LYS A 80 0.88 10.92 0.40
CA LYS A 80 1.28 11.32 -0.95
C LYS A 80 2.79 11.32 -1.10
N VAL A 81 3.53 11.95 -0.17
CA VAL A 81 5.00 11.96 -0.18
C VAL A 81 5.56 10.54 -0.15
N GLN A 82 5.06 9.68 0.74
CA GLN A 82 5.51 8.30 0.83
C GLN A 82 5.20 7.48 -0.44
N PHE A 83 4.03 7.70 -1.04
CA PHE A 83 3.65 7.01 -2.27
C PHE A 83 4.56 7.40 -3.44
N LEU A 84 4.81 8.71 -3.62
CA LEU A 84 5.68 9.22 -4.69
C LEU A 84 7.11 8.72 -4.54
N PHE A 85 7.65 8.73 -3.34
CA PHE A 85 8.98 8.20 -3.05
C PHE A 85 9.09 6.70 -3.38
N ASN A 86 8.09 5.90 -2.99
CA ASN A 86 8.08 4.47 -3.32
C ASN A 86 7.96 4.24 -4.84
N GLU A 87 7.22 5.09 -5.56
CA GLU A 87 7.11 5.03 -7.02
C GLU A 87 8.41 5.38 -7.74
N GLU A 88 9.19 6.32 -7.20
CA GLU A 88 10.54 6.66 -7.68
C GLU A 88 11.48 5.47 -7.50
N ILE A 89 11.52 4.86 -6.30
CA ILE A 89 12.34 3.66 -6.06
C ILE A 89 11.94 2.52 -7.01
N LEU A 90 10.64 2.33 -7.29
CA LEU A 90 10.20 1.32 -8.25
C LEU A 90 10.78 1.55 -9.65
N GLN A 91 10.88 2.81 -10.09
CA GLN A 91 11.50 3.17 -11.37
C GLN A 91 13.01 2.92 -11.37
N ASP A 92 13.70 3.28 -10.29
CA ASP A 92 15.14 3.02 -10.14
C ASP A 92 15.44 1.51 -10.17
N LEU A 93 14.60 0.71 -9.52
CA LEU A 93 14.71 -0.75 -9.55
C LEU A 93 14.44 -1.35 -10.94
N ASP A 94 13.57 -0.73 -11.74
CA ASP A 94 13.37 -1.11 -13.14
C ASP A 94 14.60 -0.82 -13.99
N ASN A 95 15.17 0.38 -13.87
CA ASN A 95 16.40 0.76 -14.56
C ASN A 95 17.58 -0.16 -14.15
N LEU A 96 17.66 -0.51 -12.86
CA LEU A 96 18.66 -1.43 -12.32
C LEU A 96 18.47 -2.85 -12.86
N SER A 97 17.22 -3.34 -12.90
CA SER A 97 16.89 -4.65 -13.45
C SER A 97 17.25 -4.75 -14.94
N ASP A 98 17.00 -3.69 -15.71
CA ASP A 98 17.35 -3.61 -17.13
C ASP A 98 18.87 -3.62 -17.37
N SER A 99 19.64 -3.09 -16.42
CA SER A 99 21.11 -3.06 -16.49
C SER A 99 21.74 -4.40 -16.09
N LEU A 100 21.07 -5.16 -15.19
CA LEU A 100 21.59 -6.40 -14.58
C LEU A 100 21.15 -7.69 -15.27
N LYS A 101 20.73 -7.66 -16.55
CA LYS A 101 20.08 -8.78 -17.29
C LYS A 101 20.71 -10.19 -17.19
N GLY A 102 21.92 -10.34 -16.68
CA GLY A 102 22.59 -11.63 -16.47
C GLY A 102 22.61 -12.17 -15.03
N ASP A 103 22.39 -11.34 -14.00
CA ASP A 103 22.49 -11.77 -12.59
C ASP A 103 21.13 -12.15 -11.99
N LYS A 104 20.83 -13.46 -12.02
CA LYS A 104 19.56 -14.03 -11.54
C LYS A 104 19.34 -13.80 -10.04
N ALA A 105 20.40 -13.77 -9.22
CA ALA A 105 20.26 -13.59 -7.77
C ALA A 105 19.85 -12.16 -7.45
N SER A 106 20.55 -11.17 -8.03
CA SER A 106 20.22 -9.76 -7.88
C SER A 106 18.84 -9.43 -8.44
N ILE A 107 18.46 -9.98 -9.59
CA ILE A 107 17.11 -9.80 -10.17
C ILE A 107 16.02 -10.35 -9.24
N LYS A 108 16.27 -11.48 -8.56
CA LYS A 108 15.32 -12.01 -7.57
C LYS A 108 15.14 -11.06 -6.40
N SER A 109 16.24 -10.58 -5.81
CA SER A 109 16.19 -9.60 -4.72
C SER A 109 15.46 -8.31 -5.13
N ILE A 110 15.72 -7.81 -6.34
CA ILE A 110 15.00 -6.66 -6.90
C ILE A 110 13.51 -6.94 -6.98
N ARG A 111 13.11 -8.11 -7.52
CA ARG A 111 11.69 -8.50 -7.61
C ARG A 111 11.02 -8.52 -6.23
N ASP A 112 11.69 -9.04 -5.21
CA ASP A 112 11.16 -9.10 -3.84
C ASP A 112 10.99 -7.68 -3.25
N ILE A 113 11.95 -6.78 -3.49
CA ILE A 113 11.85 -5.38 -3.07
C ILE A 113 10.69 -4.69 -3.79
N LYS A 114 10.54 -4.90 -5.11
CA LYS A 114 9.41 -4.37 -5.89
C LYS A 114 8.07 -4.87 -5.33
N ALA A 115 7.94 -6.15 -5.01
CA ALA A 115 6.73 -6.70 -4.41
C ALA A 115 6.38 -6.02 -3.07
N LYS A 116 7.37 -5.77 -2.21
CA LYS A 116 7.20 -5.06 -0.94
C LYS A 116 6.74 -3.60 -1.15
N LEU A 117 7.33 -2.89 -2.11
CA LEU A 117 6.96 -1.52 -2.44
C LEU A 117 5.54 -1.44 -3.02
N THR A 118 5.18 -2.34 -3.93
CA THR A 118 3.83 -2.42 -4.47
C THR A 118 2.80 -2.70 -3.37
N LYS A 119 3.11 -3.62 -2.44
CA LYS A 119 2.28 -3.87 -1.26
C LYS A 119 2.16 -2.59 -0.42
N ARG A 120 3.26 -1.90 -0.11
CA ARG A 120 3.27 -0.65 0.66
C ARG A 120 2.38 0.42 0.01
N ASN A 121 2.50 0.62 -1.30
CA ASN A 121 1.69 1.58 -2.06
C ASN A 121 0.20 1.23 -2.03
N LYS A 122 -0.15 -0.06 -2.09
CA LYS A 122 -1.54 -0.52 -1.87
C LYS A 122 -2.05 -0.15 -0.48
N LEU A 123 -1.25 -0.39 0.57
CA LEU A 123 -1.64 -0.04 1.94
C LEU A 123 -1.81 1.48 2.14
N ILE A 124 -0.94 2.29 1.54
CA ILE A 124 -1.07 3.75 1.57
C ILE A 124 -2.42 4.17 0.97
N ARG A 125 -2.80 3.59 -0.18
CA ARG A 125 -4.11 3.87 -0.79
C ARG A 125 -5.28 3.48 0.11
N ILE A 126 -5.20 2.35 0.82
CA ILE A 126 -6.23 1.93 1.78
C ILE A 126 -6.30 2.91 2.96
N ALA A 127 -5.15 3.28 3.53
CA ALA A 127 -5.09 4.25 4.62
C ALA A 127 -5.67 5.61 4.23
N ASP A 128 -5.42 6.04 2.99
CA ASP A 128 -5.84 7.36 2.54
C ASP A 128 -7.32 7.42 2.15
N ALA A 129 -7.85 6.35 1.55
CA ALA A 129 -9.26 6.26 1.16
C ALA A 129 -10.18 6.00 2.36
N SER A 130 -9.73 5.24 3.36
CA SER A 130 -10.56 4.82 4.48
C SER A 130 -10.62 5.88 5.60
N PRO A 131 -11.81 6.19 6.16
CA PRO A 131 -11.96 7.04 7.35
C PRO A 131 -11.23 6.49 8.60
N GLY A 132 -10.96 5.19 8.62
CA GLY A 132 -10.19 4.53 9.68
C GLY A 132 -8.67 4.70 9.54
N GLY A 133 -8.17 5.23 8.41
CA GLY A 133 -6.76 5.50 8.20
C GLY A 133 -5.89 4.25 8.27
N TRP A 134 -4.69 4.39 8.84
CA TRP A 134 -3.76 3.29 9.13
C TRP A 134 -4.35 2.20 10.04
N ARG A 135 -5.39 2.49 10.80
CA ARG A 135 -6.08 1.47 11.60
C ARG A 135 -6.84 0.47 10.70
N THR A 136 -7.40 0.95 9.59
CA THR A 136 -7.98 0.08 8.56
C THR A 136 -6.91 -0.81 7.94
N VAL A 137 -5.72 -0.27 7.68
CA VAL A 137 -4.58 -1.05 7.17
C VAL A 137 -4.20 -2.17 8.13
N ASN A 138 -4.09 -1.88 9.43
CA ASN A 138 -3.76 -2.89 10.43
C ASN A 138 -4.79 -4.05 10.43
N GLU A 139 -6.09 -3.72 10.43
CA GLU A 139 -7.16 -4.73 10.34
C GLU A 139 -7.20 -5.48 9.00
N TYR A 140 -6.74 -4.82 7.92
CA TYR A 140 -6.60 -5.43 6.60
C TYR A 140 -5.45 -6.44 6.56
N GLU A 141 -4.30 -6.13 7.16
CA GLU A 141 -3.15 -7.03 7.19
C GLU A 141 -3.33 -8.20 8.17
N CYS A 142 -4.07 -8.01 9.27
CA CYS A 142 -4.31 -9.08 10.25
C CYS A 142 -5.24 -10.21 9.76
N ASN A 143 -5.98 -10.03 8.65
CA ASN A 143 -6.86 -11.08 8.11
C ASN A 143 -6.27 -11.71 6.84
N ASP A 144 -5.73 -12.92 6.98
CA ASP A 144 -4.99 -13.66 5.94
C ASP A 144 -5.85 -14.60 5.06
N TYR A 145 -7.18 -14.43 5.05
CA TYR A 145 -8.11 -15.45 4.51
C TYR A 145 -8.84 -15.11 3.21
N ALA A 146 -8.36 -14.17 2.37
CA ALA A 146 -9.06 -13.87 1.12
C ALA A 146 -8.13 -13.77 -0.07
N SER A 147 -8.43 -14.56 -1.10
CA SER A 147 -7.90 -14.46 -2.45
C SER A 147 -8.31 -13.14 -3.10
N ASP A 148 -7.47 -12.66 -4.03
CA ASP A 148 -7.47 -11.31 -4.63
C ASP A 148 -8.82 -10.80 -5.19
N SER A 149 -9.80 -11.69 -5.38
CA SER A 149 -11.17 -11.40 -5.84
C SER A 149 -12.04 -10.67 -4.79
N ASP A 150 -11.67 -10.69 -3.50
CA ASP A 150 -12.52 -10.19 -2.40
C ASP A 150 -11.94 -8.96 -1.66
N ASP A 151 -11.00 -8.26 -2.29
CA ASP A 151 -10.27 -7.13 -1.69
C ASP A 151 -11.21 -6.00 -1.23
N ASP A 152 -12.22 -5.70 -2.03
CA ASP A 152 -13.21 -4.65 -1.77
C ASP A 152 -14.09 -4.96 -0.55
N ARG A 153 -14.41 -6.24 -0.34
CA ARG A 153 -15.12 -6.72 0.84
C ARG A 153 -14.20 -6.69 2.06
N LYS A 154 -12.92 -7.07 1.88
CA LYS A 154 -11.90 -7.05 2.93
C LYS A 154 -11.66 -5.64 3.46
N ILE A 155 -11.55 -4.64 2.58
CA ILE A 155 -11.38 -3.23 2.97
C ILE A 155 -12.59 -2.74 3.77
N ARG A 156 -13.82 -2.97 3.29
CA ARG A 156 -15.04 -2.57 4.02
C ARG A 156 -15.15 -3.24 5.40
N SER A 157 -14.77 -4.51 5.51
CA SER A 157 -14.74 -5.23 6.79
C SER A 157 -13.68 -4.68 7.74
N ALA A 158 -12.46 -4.46 7.25
CA ALA A 158 -11.37 -3.86 8.01
C ALA A 158 -11.72 -2.44 8.50
N GLU A 159 -12.35 -1.64 7.66
CA GLU A 159 -12.79 -0.28 8.00
C GLU A 159 -13.85 -0.30 9.10
N ASN A 160 -14.88 -1.16 8.98
CA ASN A 160 -15.90 -1.31 10.01
C ASN A 160 -15.30 -1.72 11.36
N ARG A 161 -14.32 -2.64 11.36
CA ARG A 161 -13.59 -3.04 12.59
C ARG A 161 -12.77 -1.89 13.16
N ALA A 162 -12.00 -1.19 12.32
CA ALA A 162 -11.22 -0.04 12.72
C ALA A 162 -12.09 1.07 13.35
N LEU A 163 -13.25 1.37 12.74
CA LEU A 163 -14.19 2.36 13.25
C LEU A 163 -14.85 1.94 14.57
N ARG A 164 -15.28 0.67 14.71
CA ARG A 164 -15.78 0.13 15.98
C ARG A 164 -14.74 0.24 17.09
N ALA A 165 -13.50 -0.10 16.78
CA ALA A 165 -12.42 -0.04 17.74
C ALA A 165 -12.04 1.42 18.07
N LYS A 166 -12.27 2.39 17.17
CA LYS A 166 -12.13 3.83 17.44
C LYS A 166 -13.21 4.34 18.39
N ARG A 167 -14.46 3.88 18.20
CA ARG A 167 -15.59 4.21 19.08
C ARG A 167 -15.46 3.55 20.47
N GLY A 168 -15.00 2.31 20.53
CA GLY A 168 -14.85 1.55 21.78
C GLY A 168 -13.74 2.06 22.72
N ARG A 169 -12.77 2.83 22.21
CA ARG A 169 -11.72 3.46 23.04
C ARG A 169 -12.09 4.83 23.60
N GLY A 170 -13.20 5.44 23.14
CA GLY A 170 -13.73 6.70 23.66
C GLY A 170 -14.65 6.54 24.86
N ASN A 171 -15.20 5.34 25.07
CA ASN A 171 -15.88 5.02 26.32
C ASN A 171 -14.86 4.49 27.33
N ASN A 172 -14.14 5.42 27.97
CA ASN A 172 -13.82 5.24 29.38
C ASN A 172 -15.14 4.95 30.10
N ARG A 173 -15.52 3.67 30.19
CA ARG A 173 -16.50 3.24 31.17
C ARG A 173 -15.88 3.68 32.50
N PRO A 174 -16.47 4.62 33.24
CA PRO A 174 -15.92 5.03 34.52
C PRO A 174 -15.75 3.76 35.32
N VAL A 175 -14.50 3.42 35.65
CA VAL A 175 -14.25 2.45 36.72
C VAL A 175 -14.93 3.09 37.93
N PRO A 176 -15.97 2.49 38.53
CA PRO A 176 -16.57 3.08 39.71
C PRO A 176 -15.45 3.20 40.74
N TYR A 177 -15.22 4.44 41.19
CA TYR A 177 -14.27 4.76 42.24
C TYR A 177 -14.42 3.70 43.35
N LYS A 178 -13.31 3.05 43.71
CA LYS A 178 -13.28 2.24 44.94
C LYS A 178 -13.63 3.18 46.09
N VAL A 179 -14.84 3.04 46.60
CA VAL A 179 -15.29 3.74 47.81
C VAL A 179 -14.41 3.25 48.96
N PRO A 180 -13.80 4.12 49.78
CA PRO A 180 -13.09 3.67 50.97
C PRO A 180 -14.07 2.93 51.88
N SER A 181 -13.74 1.68 52.20
CA SER A 181 -14.49 0.87 53.15
C SER A 181 -14.42 1.53 54.52
N ALA A 182 -15.45 2.29 54.89
CA ALA A 182 -15.63 2.73 56.26
C ALA A 182 -15.88 1.50 57.13
N ALA A 183 -15.03 1.33 58.14
CA ALA A 183 -15.19 0.33 59.18
C ALA A 183 -16.53 0.54 59.89
N ALA A 184 -17.42 -0.42 59.78
CA ALA A 184 -18.54 -0.62 60.70
C ALA A 184 -18.83 -2.13 60.72
N GLY A 185 -18.65 -2.73 61.90
CA GLY A 185 -18.57 -4.17 62.07
C GLY A 185 -19.90 -4.91 62.01
N SER A 186 -19.75 -6.22 62.19
CA SER A 186 -20.69 -7.22 62.73
C SER A 186 -21.18 -8.29 61.74
N ALA A 187 -20.46 -9.42 61.79
CA ALA A 187 -20.92 -10.79 62.09
C ALA A 187 -22.06 -11.47 61.29
N ALA A 188 -21.86 -12.80 61.13
CA ALA A 188 -22.79 -13.88 60.73
C ALA A 188 -23.05 -14.01 59.22
N GLN A 189 -23.08 -15.19 58.57
CA GLN A 189 -23.03 -16.61 58.92
C GLN A 189 -22.75 -17.37 57.59
N LEU A 190 -21.74 -18.23 57.51
CA LEU A 190 -21.82 -19.71 57.42
C LEU A 190 -22.69 -20.34 56.30
N THR A 191 -21.99 -21.16 55.50
CA THR A 191 -22.36 -22.47 54.92
C THR A 191 -23.40 -22.54 53.78
N ASN A 192 -23.00 -23.01 52.59
CA ASN A 192 -23.06 -24.44 52.22
C ASN A 192 -22.78 -24.67 50.73
N ALA A 193 -21.99 -25.70 50.46
CA ALA A 193 -21.68 -26.20 49.14
C ALA A 193 -22.20 -27.63 49.03
N TYR A 194 -23.22 -27.90 48.20
CA TYR A 194 -23.48 -29.26 47.73
C TYR A 194 -24.22 -29.30 46.38
N HIS A 195 -23.59 -30.03 45.43
CA HIS A 195 -24.18 -30.91 44.40
C HIS A 195 -24.88 -30.25 43.18
N SER A 196 -24.90 -30.80 41.97
CA SER A 196 -24.05 -31.70 41.18
C SER A 196 -24.70 -31.81 39.80
N THR A 197 -23.88 -31.98 38.76
CA THR A 197 -24.10 -32.77 37.53
C THR A 197 -25.19 -32.40 36.50
N THR A 198 -24.70 -32.30 35.25
CA THR A 198 -25.33 -32.66 33.95
C THR A 198 -26.55 -31.88 33.47
N THR A 199 -26.44 -31.22 32.31
CA THR A 199 -26.87 -31.76 31.00
C THR A 199 -26.72 -30.67 29.93
N SER A 200 -26.06 -31.01 28.83
CA SER A 200 -25.95 -30.21 27.61
C SER A 200 -27.31 -29.93 26.98
N SER A 201 -27.67 -28.65 26.80
CA SER A 201 -28.52 -28.23 25.69
C SER A 201 -28.23 -26.78 25.32
N ASN A 202 -28.01 -26.58 24.02
CA ASN A 202 -27.79 -25.29 23.38
C ASN A 202 -29.05 -24.42 23.50
N PHE A 203 -29.04 -23.42 24.39
CA PHE A 203 -30.00 -22.32 24.35
C PHE A 203 -29.28 -20.99 24.56
N ARG A 204 -29.51 -20.07 23.62
CA ARG A 204 -29.03 -18.67 23.63
C ARG A 204 -29.31 -18.01 24.98
N PRO A 205 -28.36 -17.30 25.61
CA PRO A 205 -28.66 -16.53 26.81
C PRO A 205 -29.47 -15.29 26.42
N GLN A 206 -30.77 -15.34 26.68
CA GLN A 206 -31.54 -14.13 26.95
C GLN A 206 -30.91 -13.47 28.17
N HIS A 207 -30.40 -12.25 28.01
CA HIS A 207 -29.84 -11.47 29.11
C HIS A 207 -30.93 -11.17 30.14
N THR A 208 -31.05 -12.02 31.14
CA THR A 208 -31.78 -11.69 32.36
C THR A 208 -30.94 -10.68 33.13
N TYR A 209 -31.37 -9.42 33.06
CA TYR A 209 -30.91 -8.36 33.95
C TYR A 209 -31.30 -8.75 35.39
N SER A 210 -30.46 -9.55 36.06
CA SER A 210 -30.47 -9.67 37.51
C SER A 210 -29.82 -8.41 38.09
N GLY A 211 -30.57 -7.31 38.00
CA GLY A 211 -30.32 -6.10 38.78
C GLY A 211 -31.26 -6.14 39.97
N PHE A 212 -30.72 -5.97 41.17
CA PHE A 212 -31.46 -5.70 42.40
C PHE A 212 -32.66 -4.79 42.09
N ARG A 213 -33.88 -5.33 42.21
CA ARG A 213 -35.08 -4.53 41.96
C ARG A 213 -35.15 -3.44 43.01
N ARG A 214 -34.86 -2.20 42.62
CA ARG A 214 -35.14 -1.04 43.47
C ARG A 214 -36.63 -1.01 43.79
N THR A 215 -36.98 -0.64 45.02
CA THR A 215 -38.36 -0.29 45.37
C THR A 215 -38.65 1.12 44.85
N PRO A 216 -39.90 1.41 44.43
CA PRO A 216 -40.27 2.74 43.96
C PRO A 216 -40.02 3.79 45.06
N GLN A 217 -39.38 4.88 44.69
CA GLN A 217 -39.11 6.02 45.58
C GLN A 217 -40.30 7.01 45.56
N PRO A 218 -40.50 7.83 46.61
CA PRO A 218 -41.57 8.83 46.65
C PRO A 218 -41.53 9.86 45.50
N THR A 219 -40.37 10.05 44.87
CA THR A 219 -40.16 10.94 43.73
C THR A 219 -40.42 10.29 42.38
N ASP A 220 -40.56 8.97 42.31
CA ASP A 220 -40.76 8.26 41.04
C ASP A 220 -42.20 8.46 40.55
N VAL A 221 -42.35 8.80 39.26
CA VAL A 221 -43.65 9.04 38.61
C VAL A 221 -44.14 7.78 37.88
N CYS A 222 -45.40 7.43 38.08
CA CYS A 222 -46.04 6.33 37.36
C CYS A 222 -46.38 6.72 35.92
N PHE A 223 -45.81 6.05 34.92
CA PHE A 223 -46.11 6.27 33.49
C PHE A 223 -47.51 5.84 33.01
N ARG A 224 -48.43 5.49 33.93
CA ARG A 224 -49.84 5.19 33.60
C ARG A 224 -50.83 6.20 34.15
N CYS A 225 -50.65 6.63 35.40
CA CYS A 225 -51.54 7.60 36.05
C CYS A 225 -50.86 8.94 36.37
N PHE A 226 -49.56 9.06 36.09
CA PHE A 226 -48.72 10.23 36.35
C PHE A 226 -48.65 10.68 37.83
N GLN A 227 -49.09 9.82 38.76
CA GLN A 227 -48.93 10.02 40.21
C GLN A 227 -47.58 9.48 40.69
N THR A 228 -47.04 10.05 41.76
CA THR A 228 -45.75 9.64 42.33
C THR A 228 -45.88 8.47 43.32
N GLY A 229 -44.75 7.87 43.71
CA GLY A 229 -44.69 6.85 44.77
C GLY A 229 -44.93 5.41 44.31
N HIS A 230 -45.15 5.15 43.02
CA HIS A 230 -45.27 3.80 42.48
C HIS A 230 -44.90 3.73 40.99
N TRP A 231 -44.51 2.55 40.52
CA TRP A 231 -44.26 2.29 39.09
C TRP A 231 -45.48 1.75 38.38
N LYS A 232 -45.48 1.82 37.04
CA LYS A 232 -46.56 1.30 36.17
C LYS A 232 -46.95 -0.16 36.50
N SER A 233 -46.01 -1.00 36.92
CA SER A 233 -46.28 -2.40 37.30
C SER A 233 -47.11 -2.57 38.58
N ARG A 234 -47.10 -1.56 39.47
CA ARG A 234 -47.79 -1.55 40.77
C ARG A 234 -48.86 -0.44 40.82
N CYS A 235 -49.32 0.03 39.66
CA CYS A 235 -50.33 1.08 39.57
C CYS A 235 -51.71 0.58 40.09
N PRO A 236 -52.38 1.30 41.00
CA PRO A 236 -53.72 0.95 41.48
C PRO A 236 -54.74 0.79 40.34
N LEU A 237 -54.60 1.59 39.28
CA LEU A 237 -55.46 1.51 38.09
C LEU A 237 -55.24 0.24 37.25
N ASN A 238 -54.17 -0.53 37.46
CA ASN A 238 -54.01 -1.84 36.80
C ASN A 238 -54.91 -2.91 37.43
N GLN A 239 -55.27 -2.79 38.71
CA GLN A 239 -56.07 -3.80 39.40
C GLN A 239 -57.56 -3.67 39.09
N GLN A 240 -58.02 -2.48 38.68
CA GLN A 240 -59.42 -2.23 38.33
C GLN A 240 -59.81 -2.76 36.94
N THR A 241 -58.85 -3.00 36.03
CA THR A 241 -59.16 -3.56 34.70
C THR A 241 -59.38 -5.08 34.69
N GLY A 242 -59.31 -5.75 35.85
CA GLY A 242 -59.49 -7.21 35.99
C GLY A 242 -60.77 -7.66 36.67
N ALA A 243 -61.65 -6.75 37.11
CA ALA A 243 -62.81 -7.08 37.97
C ALA A 243 -64.17 -6.76 37.32
N SER A 244 -64.30 -6.97 36.00
CA SER A 244 -65.59 -6.87 35.30
C SER A 244 -65.82 -8.04 34.34
N GLN A 245 -65.54 -9.27 34.79
CA GLN A 245 -66.09 -10.50 34.21
C GLN A 245 -66.19 -11.58 35.30
N ALA A 246 -67.17 -11.49 36.19
CA ALA A 246 -67.68 -12.63 36.93
C ALA A 246 -69.06 -12.31 37.53
N ASN A 247 -70.02 -13.17 37.18
CA ASN A 247 -71.37 -13.35 37.73
C ASN A 247 -72.53 -12.49 37.19
N LYS A 248 -73.32 -13.19 36.35
CA LYS A 248 -74.79 -13.24 36.22
C LYS A 248 -75.56 -11.95 36.02
#